data_AF-A0A1C6BGU8-F1
#
_entry.id   AF-A0A1C6BGU8-F1
#
_cell.length_a   1.000
_cell.length_b   1.000
_cell.length_c   1.000
_cell.angle_alpha   90.00
_cell.angle_beta   90.00
_cell.angle_gamma   90.00
#
_symmetry.space_group_name_H-M   'P 1'
#
loop_
_entity.id
_entity.type
_entity.pdbx_description
1 polymer ?
#
loop_
_entity_poly.entity_id
_entity_poly.type
_entity_poly.pdbx_seq_one_letter_code
_entity_poly.pdbx_strand_id
1 'polypeptide(L)'
;MGYIPTNWKDHILSDNRYRINQNSDGTVSITPAGKVVQQGTPMSAENFNHMEEGIKSVSELSDSAKKLETARKINGVSFDGTQDITIDVTGKTRRYELGPYDSISRYSMFARTSNINTLENCGATLLVTDAGNFGSPQTGAWLIQLSNRESKPTMSVTTLLPHKRGTVNFGYYEDSENGYFYFGAYTGTYRSVFAVTVLRGTNVTLSDFGDTADAPGGWTTVTPRILQDNTNLQSYLPLTGGTLTGDLIAPHIKQSQSGTLLAENSTNENSLTVTNAEIAKYSLLYMAASLTERETVNFCDVIPISAIVAGAVFTKQIYTGTRIYTYTVTCTSAGVFTLTQTNSTGTAGTLRLKLYVI
;
A
#
# COMPACT_ATOMS: atom_id res chain seq x y z
N MET A 1 55.25 30.02 -2.36
CA MET A 1 56.03 30.71 -1.32
C MET A 1 55.25 31.95 -0.94
N GLY A 2 54.96 32.16 0.34
CA GLY A 2 54.18 33.32 0.78
C GLY A 2 54.95 34.63 0.56
N TYR A 3 54.24 35.74 0.40
CA TYR A 3 54.84 37.07 0.35
C TYR A 3 55.66 37.32 1.62
N ILE A 4 56.91 37.79 1.47
CA ILE A 4 57.78 38.16 2.58
C ILE A 4 57.83 39.69 2.61
N PRO A 5 57.28 40.34 3.65
CA PRO A 5 57.30 41.80 3.78
C PRO A 5 58.72 42.34 3.86
N THR A 6 58.95 43.48 3.22
CA THR A 6 60.15 44.28 3.48
C THR A 6 59.91 45.14 4.72
N ASN A 7 60.86 45.17 5.65
CA ASN A 7 60.80 46.08 6.79
C ASN A 7 61.56 47.38 6.46
N TRP A 8 60.82 48.44 6.15
CA TRP A 8 61.36 49.74 5.80
C TRP A 8 61.82 50.51 7.05
N LYS A 9 62.88 51.29 6.88
CA LYS A 9 63.42 52.23 7.87
C LYS A 9 63.51 53.62 7.25
N ASP A 10 63.31 54.66 8.04
CA ASP A 10 63.47 56.04 7.55
C ASP A 10 64.94 56.36 7.26
N HIS A 11 65.17 57.21 6.26
CA HIS A 11 66.48 57.79 6.00
C HIS A 11 66.75 58.92 7.00
N ILE A 12 67.80 58.78 7.83
CA ILE A 12 68.11 59.76 8.88
C ILE A 12 69.51 60.33 8.64
N LEU A 13 69.60 61.66 8.69
CA LEU A 13 70.84 62.42 8.64
C LEU A 13 71.19 62.94 10.05
N SER A 14 72.48 63.09 10.34
CA SER A 14 72.94 63.73 11.58
C SER A 14 72.52 65.20 11.70
N ASP A 15 72.26 65.84 10.56
CA ASP A 15 71.76 67.21 10.42
C ASP A 15 70.85 67.25 9.19
N ASN A 16 69.58 67.64 9.40
CA ASN A 16 68.54 67.62 8.37
C ASN A 16 68.53 68.90 7.50
N ARG A 17 69.56 69.75 7.61
CA ARG A 17 69.74 70.90 6.72
C ARG A 17 70.39 70.49 5.41
N TYR A 18 70.11 71.25 4.36
CA TYR A 18 70.68 71.06 3.03
C TYR A 18 71.52 72.27 2.64
N ARG A 19 72.65 72.02 1.98
CA ARG A 19 73.49 73.01 1.32
C ARG A 19 73.04 73.18 -0.12
N ILE A 20 72.91 74.44 -0.53
CA ILE A 20 72.48 74.84 -1.86
C ILE A 20 73.71 75.44 -2.55
N ASN A 21 74.16 74.81 -3.63
CA ASN A 21 75.30 75.27 -4.42
C ASN A 21 74.80 75.68 -5.80
N GLN A 22 75.06 76.92 -6.19
CA GLN A 22 74.67 77.43 -7.50
C GLN A 22 75.73 77.06 -8.54
N ASN A 23 75.29 76.45 -9.63
CA ASN A 23 76.15 75.97 -10.70
C ASN A 23 76.32 77.08 -11.76
N SER A 24 77.39 77.00 -12.55
CA SER A 24 77.71 78.00 -13.60
C SER A 24 76.72 78.01 -14.77
N ASP A 25 75.94 76.95 -14.93
CA ASP A 25 74.88 76.81 -15.94
C ASP A 25 73.52 77.37 -15.49
N GLY A 26 73.47 78.00 -14.31
CA GLY A 26 72.25 78.55 -13.73
C GLY A 26 71.41 77.55 -12.94
N THR A 27 71.80 76.28 -12.88
CA THR A 27 71.14 75.26 -12.06
C THR A 27 71.61 75.29 -10.61
N VAL A 28 70.96 74.52 -9.74
CA VAL A 28 71.26 74.45 -8.31
C VAL A 28 71.41 73.00 -7.90
N SER A 29 72.54 72.71 -7.25
CA SER A 29 72.80 71.41 -6.62
C SER A 29 72.44 71.47 -5.14
N ILE A 30 71.61 70.54 -4.67
CA ILE A 30 71.24 70.42 -3.26
C ILE A 30 71.96 69.22 -2.66
N THR A 31 72.73 69.42 -1.61
CA THR A 31 73.47 68.35 -0.91
C THR A 31 73.15 68.35 0.59
N PRO A 32 72.95 67.19 1.22
CA PRO A 32 72.79 67.09 2.68
C PRO A 32 73.97 67.73 3.43
N ALA A 33 73.70 68.50 4.49
CA ALA A 33 74.76 69.07 5.33
C ALA A 33 75.29 68.06 6.36
N GLY A 34 74.42 67.14 6.83
CA GLY A 34 74.77 66.04 7.73
C GLY A 34 75.29 64.80 7.00
N LYS A 35 75.85 63.86 7.78
CA LYS A 35 76.17 62.52 7.29
C LYS A 35 74.98 61.60 7.50
N VAL A 36 74.81 60.60 6.64
CA VAL A 36 73.80 59.55 6.83
C VAL A 36 74.12 58.78 8.10
N VAL A 37 73.18 58.76 9.05
CA VAL A 37 73.27 58.00 10.30
C VAL A 37 72.41 56.73 10.25
N GLN A 38 71.36 56.71 9.44
CA GLN A 38 70.59 55.52 9.12
C GLN A 38 70.25 55.50 7.64
N GLN A 39 70.70 54.46 6.95
CA GLN A 39 70.27 54.21 5.58
C GLN A 39 68.82 53.70 5.60
N GLY A 40 67.96 54.31 4.82
CA GLY A 40 66.54 54.02 4.77
C GLY A 40 65.87 54.68 3.56
N THR A 41 64.54 54.61 3.51
CA THR A 41 63.74 55.28 2.48
C THR A 41 63.65 56.79 2.76
N PRO A 42 63.72 57.65 1.72
CA PRO A 42 63.46 59.08 1.87
C PRO A 42 61.97 59.40 2.09
N MET A 43 61.08 58.39 1.96
CA MET A 43 59.65 58.46 2.25
C MET A 43 59.36 57.90 3.64
N SER A 44 58.14 58.09 4.17
CA SER A 44 57.74 57.53 5.47
C SER A 44 57.79 56.00 5.47
N ALA A 45 58.69 55.44 6.27
CA ALA A 45 58.82 54.00 6.46
C ALA A 45 57.56 53.39 7.09
N GLU A 46 56.89 54.11 7.98
CA GLU A 46 55.62 53.69 8.59
C GLU A 46 54.56 53.39 7.52
N ASN A 47 54.33 54.33 6.58
CA ASN A 47 53.36 54.13 5.50
C ASN A 47 53.74 52.97 4.58
N PHE A 48 55.03 52.78 4.32
CA PHE A 48 55.50 51.63 3.53
C PHE A 48 55.30 50.32 4.28
N ASN A 49 55.57 50.27 5.58
CA ASN A 49 55.33 49.08 6.39
C ASN A 49 53.83 48.73 6.48
N HIS A 50 52.94 49.72 6.61
CA HIS A 50 51.49 49.47 6.51
C HIS A 50 51.08 48.89 5.15
N MET A 51 51.70 49.35 4.06
CA MET A 51 51.46 48.80 2.73
C MET A 51 51.94 47.35 2.62
N GLU A 52 53.12 47.05 3.16
CA GLU A 52 53.70 45.70 3.23
C GLU A 52 52.80 44.72 4.01
N GLU A 53 52.24 45.19 5.13
CA GLU A 53 51.25 44.44 5.92
C GLU A 53 49.97 44.16 5.14
N GLY A 54 49.46 45.16 4.39
CA GLY A 54 48.31 45.00 3.50
C GLY A 54 48.57 43.96 2.41
N ILE A 55 49.72 44.02 1.74
CA ILE A 55 50.12 43.08 0.68
C ILE A 55 50.27 41.66 1.26
N LYS A 56 50.92 41.51 2.42
CA LYS A 56 51.03 40.23 3.13
C LYS A 56 49.66 39.64 3.40
N SER A 57 48.75 40.44 3.96
CA SER A 57 47.39 40.01 4.31
C SER A 57 46.62 39.53 3.08
N VAL A 58 46.68 40.27 1.97
CA VAL A 58 46.04 39.87 0.70
C VAL A 58 46.69 38.61 0.13
N SER A 59 48.01 38.47 0.20
CA SER A 59 48.71 37.25 -0.24
C SER A 59 48.27 36.02 0.54
N GLU A 60 48.11 36.13 1.86
CA GLU A 60 47.67 35.02 2.71
C GLU A 60 46.20 34.64 2.43
N LEU A 61 45.33 35.63 2.24
CA LEU A 61 43.94 35.40 1.86
C LEU A 61 43.80 34.77 0.46
N SER A 62 44.63 35.18 -0.49
CA SER A 62 44.63 34.66 -1.86
C SER A 62 44.81 33.14 -1.90
N ASP A 63 45.70 32.59 -1.07
CA ASP A 63 45.98 31.15 -1.08
C ASP A 63 44.80 30.32 -0.55
N SER A 64 43.99 30.88 0.35
CA SER A 64 42.73 30.25 0.79
C SER A 64 41.64 30.33 -0.28
N ALA A 65 41.52 31.48 -0.97
CA ALA A 65 40.53 31.73 -2.01
C ALA A 65 40.79 30.92 -3.30
N LYS A 66 42.05 30.67 -3.66
CA LYS A 66 42.43 29.87 -4.84
C LYS A 66 41.85 28.46 -4.85
N LYS A 67 41.54 27.88 -3.68
CA LYS A 67 40.95 26.54 -3.59
C LYS A 67 39.56 26.43 -4.24
N LEU A 68 38.85 27.56 -4.38
CA LEU A 68 37.57 27.67 -5.09
C LEU A 68 37.67 28.38 -6.45
N GLU A 69 38.86 28.85 -6.85
CA GLU A 69 39.08 29.55 -8.12
C GLU A 69 38.67 28.71 -9.33
N THR A 70 38.93 27.39 -9.28
CA THR A 70 38.31 26.47 -10.23
C THR A 70 36.93 26.08 -9.71
N ALA A 71 35.89 26.70 -10.27
CA ALA A 71 34.49 26.38 -9.97
C ALA A 71 34.29 24.85 -9.98
N ARG A 72 33.91 24.30 -8.83
CA ARG A 72 33.60 22.87 -8.70
C ARG A 72 32.11 22.68 -8.95
N LYS A 73 31.74 21.51 -9.46
CA LYS A 73 30.33 21.12 -9.55
C LYS A 73 29.95 20.31 -8.32
N ILE A 74 28.86 20.70 -7.65
CA ILE A 74 28.19 19.89 -6.63
C ILE A 74 26.92 19.32 -7.28
N ASN A 75 26.86 18.00 -7.43
CA ASN A 75 25.74 17.33 -8.12
C ASN A 75 25.42 17.93 -9.53
N GLY A 76 26.46 18.33 -10.27
CA GLY A 76 26.32 18.92 -11.61
C GLY A 76 26.10 20.45 -11.65
N VAL A 77 25.83 21.10 -10.52
CA VAL A 77 25.61 22.55 -10.41
C VAL A 77 26.91 23.26 -10.04
N SER A 78 27.24 24.35 -10.73
CA SER A 78 28.43 25.16 -10.44
C SER A 78 28.35 25.78 -9.04
N PHE A 79 29.43 25.66 -8.28
CA PHE A 79 29.59 26.28 -6.96
C PHE A 79 30.82 27.19 -6.97
N ASP A 80 30.61 28.45 -6.61
CA ASP A 80 31.63 29.51 -6.56
C ASP A 80 31.84 30.08 -5.15
N GLY A 81 31.14 29.55 -4.15
CA GLY A 81 31.26 29.98 -2.75
C GLY A 81 30.55 31.30 -2.41
N THR A 82 29.78 31.89 -3.32
CA THR A 82 29.06 33.16 -3.05
C THR A 82 27.74 32.97 -2.30
N GLN A 83 27.21 31.74 -2.26
CA GLN A 83 25.96 31.37 -1.58
C GLN A 83 26.15 30.11 -0.74
N ASP A 84 25.30 29.96 0.27
CA ASP A 84 25.24 28.74 1.08
C ASP A 84 24.83 27.52 0.24
N ILE A 85 25.42 26.36 0.55
CA ILE A 85 24.98 25.10 -0.04
C ILE A 85 23.75 24.61 0.72
N THR A 86 22.59 24.69 0.07
CA THR A 86 21.38 24.04 0.58
C THR A 86 21.31 22.61 0.06
N ILE A 87 21.51 21.62 0.94
CA ILE A 87 21.28 20.21 0.62
C ILE A 87 19.83 19.88 0.96
N ASP A 88 18.98 19.83 -0.06
CA ASP A 88 17.61 19.36 0.14
C ASP A 88 17.58 17.82 0.28
N VAL A 89 17.73 17.36 1.52
CA VAL A 89 17.49 15.96 1.91
C VAL A 89 16.00 15.63 2.02
N THR A 90 15.10 16.56 1.69
CA THR A 90 13.64 16.32 1.66
C THR A 90 13.23 15.48 0.46
N GLY A 91 14.00 15.51 -0.63
CA GLY A 91 13.73 14.75 -1.86
C GLY A 91 14.48 13.42 -2.03
N LYS A 92 15.37 13.04 -1.11
CA LYS A 92 16.08 11.75 -1.13
C LYS A 92 15.63 10.92 0.05
N THR A 93 15.41 9.61 -0.17
CA THR A 93 14.89 8.61 0.78
C THR A 93 15.16 8.98 2.25
N ARG A 94 14.20 9.65 2.89
CA ARG A 94 14.27 9.90 4.33
C ARG A 94 14.06 8.56 5.01
N ARG A 95 15.09 8.12 5.74
CA ARG A 95 15.03 6.98 6.65
C ARG A 95 15.09 7.51 8.07
N TYR A 96 14.08 7.16 8.85
CA TYR A 96 14.12 7.31 10.30
C TYR A 96 13.61 6.02 10.94
N GLU A 97 13.85 5.94 12.23
CA GLU A 97 13.68 4.76 13.04
C GLU A 97 12.53 4.97 14.03
N LEU A 98 11.73 3.94 14.30
CA LEU A 98 10.63 4.00 15.26
C LEU A 98 10.78 2.96 16.36
N GLY A 99 10.41 3.36 17.57
CA GLY A 99 10.28 2.50 18.73
C GLY A 99 11.61 2.28 19.49
N PRO A 100 11.55 2.11 20.82
CA PRO A 100 12.77 1.90 21.61
C PRO A 100 13.37 0.51 21.42
N TYR A 101 14.69 0.40 21.66
CA TYR A 101 15.48 -0.85 21.67
C TYR A 101 15.15 -1.81 22.83
N ASP A 102 13.99 -1.65 23.48
CA ASP A 102 13.57 -2.45 24.63
C ASP A 102 12.42 -3.43 24.25
N SER A 103 12.29 -4.51 25.01
CA SER A 103 11.21 -5.50 24.82
C SER A 103 9.88 -5.00 25.41
N ILE A 104 9.48 -3.76 25.10
CA ILE A 104 8.30 -3.11 25.68
C ILE A 104 7.32 -2.65 24.59
N SER A 105 6.03 -2.86 24.83
CA SER A 105 4.98 -2.36 23.95
C SER A 105 4.91 -0.83 23.92
N ARG A 106 4.81 -0.24 22.73
CA ARG A 106 4.72 1.22 22.54
C ARG A 106 3.87 1.59 21.34
N TYR A 107 3.25 2.75 21.43
CA TYR A 107 2.73 3.51 20.29
C TYR A 107 3.82 4.50 19.84
N SER A 108 4.22 4.41 18.58
CA SER A 108 5.27 5.23 17.97
C SER A 108 4.72 5.96 16.74
N MET A 109 4.97 7.27 16.67
CA MET A 109 4.34 8.13 15.67
C MET A 109 5.36 8.54 14.62
N PHE A 110 5.00 8.33 13.35
CA PHE A 110 5.92 8.51 12.22
C PHE A 110 5.49 9.62 11.25
N ALA A 111 4.24 10.05 11.31
CA ALA A 111 3.79 11.15 10.48
C ALA A 111 2.81 12.04 11.21
N ARG A 112 2.83 13.32 10.82
CA ARG A 112 1.86 14.32 11.27
C ARG A 112 1.43 15.20 10.10
N THR A 113 0.16 15.59 10.13
CA THR A 113 -0.44 16.58 9.22
C THR A 113 -1.25 17.58 10.01
N SER A 114 -1.43 18.81 9.51
CA SER A 114 -2.48 19.72 10.03
C SER A 114 -3.83 18.98 10.10
N ASN A 115 -4.65 19.23 11.12
CA ASN A 115 -6.01 18.68 11.13
C ASN A 115 -6.99 19.48 10.25
N ILE A 116 -6.60 20.69 9.83
CA ILE A 116 -7.35 21.51 8.88
C ILE A 116 -6.71 21.36 7.50
N ASN A 117 -7.40 20.69 6.58
CA ASN A 117 -7.04 20.63 5.16
C ASN A 117 -8.23 20.25 4.26
N THR A 118 -8.92 21.25 3.72
CA THR A 118 -10.10 21.02 2.86
C THR A 118 -9.79 20.92 1.37
N LEU A 119 -8.69 21.52 0.89
CA LEU A 119 -8.45 21.73 -0.55
C LEU A 119 -7.07 21.29 -1.04
N GLU A 120 -6.12 20.98 -0.16
CA GLU A 120 -4.75 20.67 -0.56
C GLU A 120 -4.47 19.17 -0.64
N ASN A 121 -3.59 18.79 -1.56
CA ASN A 121 -3.07 17.44 -1.64
C ASN A 121 -2.06 17.21 -0.50
N CYS A 122 -2.52 16.58 0.58
CA CYS A 122 -1.68 16.20 1.69
C CYS A 122 -1.72 14.68 1.87
N GLY A 123 -0.55 14.07 1.87
CA GLY A 123 -0.43 12.64 2.04
C GLY A 123 0.98 12.12 1.80
N ALA A 124 1.21 10.89 2.24
CA ALA A 124 2.49 10.22 2.11
C ALA A 124 2.30 8.75 1.72
N THR A 125 3.32 8.21 1.05
CA THR A 125 3.48 6.77 0.81
C THR A 125 4.79 6.34 1.47
N LEU A 126 4.70 5.35 2.35
CA LEU A 126 5.81 4.88 3.18
C LEU A 126 5.98 3.37 3.01
N LEU A 127 7.22 2.92 2.96
CA LEU A 127 7.59 1.52 3.20
C LEU A 127 8.10 1.42 4.65
N VAL A 128 7.38 0.67 5.48
CA VAL A 128 7.77 0.41 6.86
C VAL A 128 8.26 -1.02 6.95
N THR A 129 9.47 -1.22 7.48
CA THR A 129 10.08 -2.54 7.59
C THR A 129 10.63 -2.77 9.00
N ASP A 130 10.27 -3.91 9.57
CA ASP A 130 10.96 -4.49 10.71
C ASP A 130 11.92 -5.56 10.19
N ALA A 131 13.21 -5.26 10.32
CA ALA A 131 14.30 -6.15 9.96
C ALA A 131 15.29 -6.15 11.11
N GLY A 132 15.03 -6.94 12.14
CA GLY A 132 16.01 -7.10 13.20
C GLY A 132 15.87 -8.36 14.02
N ASN A 133 16.85 -8.48 14.92
CA ASN A 133 17.23 -9.74 15.54
C ASN A 133 17.40 -9.57 17.04
N PHE A 134 16.32 -9.30 17.77
CA PHE A 134 16.33 -9.45 19.22
C PHE A 134 15.83 -10.84 19.60
N GLY A 135 16.76 -11.80 19.67
CA GLY A 135 16.51 -13.19 20.10
C GLY A 135 15.95 -14.16 19.06
N SER A 136 15.64 -13.72 17.83
CA SER A 136 15.29 -14.55 16.65
C SER A 136 15.12 -13.65 15.40
N PRO A 137 15.21 -14.15 14.15
CA PRO A 137 14.93 -13.37 12.95
C PRO A 137 13.47 -12.88 12.92
N GLN A 138 13.26 -11.61 13.24
CA GLN A 138 11.97 -10.94 13.07
C GLN A 138 11.94 -10.30 11.68
N THR A 139 10.82 -10.50 11.00
CA THR A 139 10.62 -9.99 9.65
C THR A 139 9.22 -9.44 9.57
N GLY A 140 9.06 -8.19 9.13
CA GLY A 140 7.76 -7.62 8.78
C GLY A 140 7.94 -6.47 7.80
N ALA A 141 7.04 -6.34 6.84
CA ALA A 141 7.08 -5.25 5.87
C ALA A 141 5.67 -4.81 5.50
N TRP A 142 5.47 -3.50 5.43
CA TRP A 142 4.18 -2.87 5.15
C TRP A 142 4.34 -1.70 4.20
N LEU A 143 3.43 -1.61 3.22
CA LEU A 143 3.22 -0.43 2.42
C LEU A 143 2.09 0.40 3.04
N ILE A 144 2.38 1.64 3.41
CA ILE A 144 1.44 2.53 4.09
C ILE A 144 1.17 3.73 3.21
N GLN A 145 -0.10 4.08 3.05
CA GLN A 145 -0.55 5.30 2.43
C GLN A 145 -1.41 6.08 3.42
N LEU A 146 -1.15 7.38 3.55
CA LEU A 146 -1.91 8.26 4.44
C LEU A 146 -2.29 9.57 3.74
N SER A 147 -3.41 10.16 4.15
CA SER A 147 -3.90 11.46 3.71
C SER A 147 -4.81 12.09 4.77
N ASN A 148 -5.00 13.40 4.75
CA ASN A 148 -5.95 14.11 5.60
C ASN A 148 -6.99 14.94 4.81
N ARG A 149 -7.20 14.63 3.52
CA ARG A 149 -8.07 15.43 2.64
C ARG A 149 -9.47 15.60 3.24
N GLU A 150 -10.06 16.78 3.05
CA GLU A 150 -11.33 17.19 3.69
C GLU A 150 -11.24 17.28 5.22
N SER A 151 -10.05 17.52 5.76
CA SER A 151 -9.79 17.54 7.21
C SER A 151 -10.15 16.21 7.89
N LYS A 152 -9.96 15.08 7.19
CA LYS A 152 -10.25 13.73 7.71
C LYS A 152 -9.04 12.82 7.56
N PRO A 153 -8.50 12.25 8.64
CA PRO A 153 -7.35 11.37 8.55
C PRO A 153 -7.77 10.04 7.93
N THR A 154 -6.98 9.59 6.96
CA THR A 154 -7.14 8.30 6.32
C THR A 154 -5.78 7.62 6.27
N MET A 155 -5.76 6.33 6.57
CA MET A 155 -4.59 5.49 6.44
C MET A 155 -5.01 4.15 5.86
N SER A 156 -4.27 3.70 4.86
CA SER A 156 -4.34 2.35 4.30
C SER A 156 -3.01 1.66 4.54
N VAL A 157 -3.07 0.42 5.01
CA VAL A 157 -1.89 -0.40 5.28
C VAL A 157 -2.02 -1.69 4.51
N THR A 158 -0.98 -2.04 3.76
CA THR A 158 -0.87 -3.32 3.07
C THR A 158 0.30 -4.10 3.65
N THR A 159 0.04 -5.29 4.18
CA THR A 159 1.10 -6.20 4.62
C THR A 159 1.76 -6.84 3.40
N LEU A 160 3.05 -6.58 3.22
CA LEU A 160 3.90 -7.17 2.19
C LEU A 160 4.57 -8.45 2.70
N LEU A 161 4.98 -8.44 3.97
CA LEU A 161 5.55 -9.59 4.65
C LEU A 161 4.95 -9.66 6.07
N PRO A 162 4.24 -10.74 6.43
CA PRO A 162 3.67 -10.90 7.76
C PRO A 162 4.75 -10.88 8.84
N HIS A 163 4.42 -10.25 9.98
CA HIS A 163 5.32 -10.26 11.13
C HIS A 163 5.36 -11.64 11.77
N LYS A 164 6.56 -12.20 11.96
CA LYS A 164 6.72 -13.58 12.45
C LYS A 164 6.44 -13.75 13.94
N ARG A 165 6.58 -12.70 14.76
CA ARG A 165 6.49 -12.82 16.22
C ARG A 165 6.16 -11.50 16.89
N GLY A 166 4.97 -11.39 17.45
CA GLY A 166 4.49 -10.19 18.13
C GLY A 166 3.28 -9.60 17.41
N THR A 167 2.81 -8.45 17.88
CA THR A 167 1.68 -7.74 17.29
C THR A 167 2.16 -6.39 16.79
N VAL A 168 1.87 -6.09 15.54
CA VAL A 168 2.08 -4.78 14.93
C VAL A 168 0.74 -4.31 14.39
N ASN A 169 0.23 -3.23 14.98
CA ASN A 169 -0.99 -2.57 14.53
C ASN A 169 -0.65 -1.15 14.09
N PHE A 170 -1.35 -0.63 13.11
CA PHE A 170 -1.18 0.74 12.65
C PHE A 170 -2.41 1.54 12.99
N GLY A 171 -2.28 2.86 13.00
CA GLY A 171 -3.42 3.72 13.29
C GLY A 171 -3.07 5.18 13.29
N TYR A 172 -4.08 5.97 13.62
CA TYR A 172 -3.98 7.43 13.68
C TYR A 172 -4.87 7.98 14.78
N TYR A 173 -4.61 9.22 15.18
CA TYR A 173 -5.46 9.95 16.11
C TYR A 173 -5.44 11.45 15.79
N GLU A 174 -6.41 12.18 16.31
CA GLU A 174 -6.44 13.64 16.26
C GLU A 174 -5.98 14.21 17.60
N ASP A 175 -5.02 15.12 17.53
CA ASP A 175 -4.68 16.04 18.60
C ASP A 175 -5.32 17.39 18.28
N SER A 176 -6.56 17.55 18.71
CA SER A 176 -7.34 18.78 18.46
C SER A 176 -6.79 19.99 19.23
N GLU A 177 -6.04 19.78 20.31
CA GLU A 177 -5.44 20.86 21.10
C GLU A 177 -4.33 21.54 20.31
N ASN A 178 -3.50 20.75 19.62
CA ASN A 178 -2.39 21.27 18.81
C ASN A 178 -2.73 21.38 17.31
N GLY A 179 -3.92 20.95 16.89
CA GLY A 179 -4.40 21.10 15.52
C GLY A 179 -3.76 20.12 14.53
N TYR A 180 -3.55 18.87 14.93
CA TYR A 180 -2.85 17.88 14.12
C TYR A 180 -3.53 16.51 14.08
N PHE A 181 -3.38 15.82 12.94
CA PHE A 181 -3.53 14.36 12.88
C PHE A 181 -2.16 13.71 12.97
N TYR A 182 -2.05 12.70 13.82
CA TYR A 182 -0.87 11.87 13.95
C TYR A 182 -1.13 10.47 13.41
N PHE A 183 -0.12 9.88 12.79
CA PHE A 183 -0.14 8.53 12.22
C PHE A 183 1.02 7.74 12.80
N GLY A 184 0.76 6.51 13.21
CA GLY A 184 1.73 5.71 13.95
C GLY A 184 1.50 4.21 13.87
N ALA A 185 2.28 3.51 14.66
CA ALA A 185 2.17 2.08 14.87
C ALA A 185 2.18 1.75 16.36
N TYR A 186 1.33 0.83 16.76
CA TYR A 186 1.49 0.07 17.98
C TYR A 186 2.35 -1.15 17.71
N THR A 187 3.38 -1.33 18.53
CA THR A 187 4.27 -2.48 18.49
C THR A 187 4.26 -3.16 19.85
N GLY A 188 4.12 -4.49 19.87
CA GLY A 188 4.16 -5.29 21.09
C GLY A 188 5.58 -5.54 21.62
N THR A 189 5.69 -6.41 22.64
CA THR A 189 6.98 -6.86 23.22
C THR A 189 7.83 -7.67 22.24
N TYR A 190 9.15 -7.71 22.47
CA TYR A 190 10.17 -8.34 21.62
C TYR A 190 10.19 -7.72 20.22
N ARG A 191 10.86 -6.57 20.06
CA ARG A 191 10.97 -5.92 18.75
C ARG A 191 12.40 -5.53 18.41
N SER A 192 12.61 -5.25 17.13
CA SER A 192 13.67 -4.39 16.64
C SER A 192 13.10 -3.02 16.27
N VAL A 193 14.00 -2.08 15.99
CA VAL A 193 13.67 -0.76 15.45
C VAL A 193 13.08 -0.89 14.05
N PHE A 194 11.96 -0.22 13.80
CA PHE A 194 11.33 -0.19 12.48
C PHE A 194 11.98 0.90 11.64
N ALA A 195 12.41 0.54 10.43
CA ALA A 195 12.84 1.53 9.46
C ALA A 195 11.63 2.05 8.68
N VAL A 196 11.46 3.37 8.66
CA VAL A 196 10.48 4.04 7.81
C VAL A 196 11.20 4.63 6.61
N THR A 197 10.83 4.16 5.43
CA THR A 197 11.36 4.63 4.15
C THR A 197 10.30 5.47 3.45
N VAL A 198 10.58 6.75 3.24
CA VAL A 198 9.65 7.65 2.57
C VAL A 198 9.74 7.44 1.05
N LEU A 199 8.65 6.97 0.44
CA LEU A 199 8.52 6.82 -1.02
C LEU A 199 7.94 8.09 -1.66
N ARG A 200 7.04 8.78 -0.95
CA ARG A 200 6.46 10.07 -1.31
C ARG A 200 5.99 10.80 -0.06
N GLY A 201 6.11 12.13 -0.04
CA GLY A 201 5.42 12.99 0.94
C GLY A 201 5.04 14.34 0.31
N THR A 202 3.82 14.80 0.53
CA THR A 202 3.35 16.14 0.14
C THR A 202 2.59 16.74 1.31
N ASN A 203 3.02 17.88 1.83
CA ASN A 203 2.43 18.57 3.00
C ASN A 203 2.26 17.67 4.25
N VAL A 204 3.15 16.69 4.44
CA VAL A 204 3.21 15.83 5.63
C VAL A 204 4.56 16.03 6.32
N THR A 205 4.55 16.20 7.64
CA THR A 205 5.78 16.13 8.43
C THR A 205 6.07 14.67 8.75
N LEU A 206 7.20 14.16 8.24
CA LEU A 206 7.66 12.78 8.41
C LEU A 206 8.90 12.77 9.30
N SER A 207 8.74 12.25 10.52
CA SER A 207 9.75 12.22 11.58
C SER A 207 9.33 11.18 12.62
N ASP A 208 10.27 10.81 13.48
CA ASP A 208 9.92 10.24 14.78
C ASP A 208 9.34 11.36 15.66
N PHE A 209 8.13 11.14 16.20
CA PHE A 209 7.44 12.03 17.14
C PHE A 209 7.44 11.47 18.57
N GLY A 210 8.23 10.42 18.82
CA GLY A 210 8.38 9.80 20.12
C GLY A 210 7.37 8.69 20.39
N ASP A 211 7.54 8.09 21.57
CA ASP A 211 6.87 6.87 21.99
C ASP A 211 6.01 7.09 23.23
N THR A 212 4.85 6.43 23.27
CA THR A 212 3.96 6.41 24.42
C THR A 212 3.62 4.99 24.84
N ALA A 213 3.45 4.77 26.14
CA ALA A 213 3.10 3.46 26.68
C ALA A 213 1.61 3.16 26.45
N ASP A 214 0.77 4.17 26.65
CA ASP A 214 -0.68 4.09 26.51
C ASP A 214 -1.13 4.55 25.13
N ALA A 215 -2.28 4.03 24.68
CA ALA A 215 -2.88 4.47 23.43
C ALA A 215 -3.22 5.97 23.52
N PRO A 216 -2.84 6.79 22.52
CA PRO A 216 -3.29 8.18 22.46
C PRO A 216 -4.82 8.28 22.47
N GLY A 217 -5.35 9.35 23.06
CA GLY A 217 -6.79 9.62 23.04
C GLY A 217 -7.32 9.67 21.60
N GLY A 218 -8.41 8.97 21.33
CA GLY A 218 -8.99 8.90 19.97
C GLY A 218 -8.23 8.02 18.98
N TRP A 219 -7.32 7.15 19.45
CA TRP A 219 -6.60 6.21 18.59
C TRP A 219 -7.56 5.31 17.78
N THR A 220 -7.46 5.42 16.47
CA THR A 220 -8.20 4.60 15.51
C THR A 220 -7.25 3.60 14.89
N THR A 221 -7.43 2.31 15.21
CA THR A 221 -6.65 1.21 14.64
C THR A 221 -7.06 0.94 13.20
N VAL A 222 -6.07 0.77 12.33
CA VAL A 222 -6.21 0.43 10.92
C VAL A 222 -5.86 -1.03 10.73
N THR A 223 -6.81 -1.82 10.25
CA THR A 223 -6.60 -3.22 9.92
C THR A 223 -5.80 -3.33 8.62
N PRO A 224 -4.60 -3.95 8.62
CA PRO A 224 -3.84 -4.14 7.39
C PRO A 224 -4.58 -5.04 6.40
N ARG A 225 -4.60 -4.62 5.13
CA ARG A 225 -4.93 -5.51 4.02
C ARG A 225 -3.77 -6.46 3.80
N ILE A 226 -4.02 -7.75 3.88
CA ILE A 226 -3.04 -8.75 3.48
C ILE A 226 -3.23 -8.95 1.98
N LEU A 227 -2.17 -8.73 1.18
CA LEU A 227 -2.17 -9.24 -0.19
C LEU A 227 -2.11 -10.76 -0.07
N GLN A 228 -3.24 -11.41 -0.34
CA GLN A 228 -3.31 -12.86 -0.34
C GLN A 228 -2.31 -13.37 -1.39
N ASP A 229 -1.35 -14.16 -0.93
CA ASP A 229 -0.55 -14.95 -1.85
C ASP A 229 -1.47 -16.03 -2.41
N ASN A 230 -1.71 -16.02 -3.72
CA ASN A 230 -2.64 -16.96 -4.39
C ASN A 230 -2.20 -18.43 -4.26
N THR A 231 -1.08 -18.70 -3.60
CA THR A 231 -0.54 -20.01 -3.31
C THR A 231 -1.38 -20.81 -2.30
N ASN A 232 -2.35 -20.19 -1.62
CA ASN A 232 -3.20 -20.89 -0.65
C ASN A 232 -4.71 -20.57 -0.76
N LEU A 233 -5.25 -20.66 -1.98
CA LEU A 233 -6.71 -20.66 -2.24
C LEU A 233 -7.45 -21.86 -1.62
N GLN A 234 -6.79 -22.72 -0.83
CA GLN A 234 -7.42 -23.86 -0.15
C GLN A 234 -8.45 -23.48 0.91
N SER A 235 -8.59 -22.19 1.25
CA SER A 235 -9.61 -21.69 2.18
C SER A 235 -10.89 -21.16 1.53
N TYR A 236 -11.01 -21.16 0.19
CA TYR A 236 -12.22 -20.70 -0.52
C TYR A 236 -13.15 -21.82 -1.01
N LEU A 237 -12.88 -23.07 -0.62
CA LEU A 237 -13.89 -24.11 -0.48
C LEU A 237 -13.68 -24.71 0.92
N PRO A 238 -14.69 -24.83 1.80
CA PRO A 238 -14.54 -25.64 2.99
C PRO A 238 -14.33 -27.10 2.54
N LEU A 239 -13.10 -27.56 2.44
CA LEU A 239 -12.77 -28.95 2.08
C LEU A 239 -13.10 -29.93 3.22
N THR A 240 -13.70 -29.48 4.32
CA THR A 240 -14.27 -30.36 5.34
C THR A 240 -15.28 -29.61 6.23
N GLY A 241 -16.55 -30.05 6.20
CA GLY A 241 -17.52 -29.81 7.27
C GLY A 241 -18.21 -28.43 7.38
N GLY A 242 -18.06 -27.52 6.41
CA GLY A 242 -18.74 -26.22 6.42
C GLY A 242 -20.00 -26.19 5.55
N THR A 243 -21.08 -25.56 6.04
CA THR A 243 -22.28 -25.25 5.23
C THR A 243 -21.96 -24.09 4.28
N LEU A 244 -22.10 -24.31 2.97
CA LEU A 244 -22.04 -23.24 1.97
C LEU A 244 -23.38 -22.49 1.97
N THR A 245 -23.37 -21.18 2.28
CA THR A 245 -24.50 -20.28 2.06
C THR A 245 -24.16 -19.31 0.93
N GLY A 246 -24.76 -19.53 -0.24
CA GLY A 246 -24.59 -18.73 -1.47
C GLY A 246 -24.92 -19.54 -2.72
N ASP A 247 -25.30 -18.88 -3.81
CA ASP A 247 -25.60 -19.55 -5.08
C ASP A 247 -24.32 -20.15 -5.70
N LEU A 248 -24.28 -21.47 -5.85
CA LEU A 248 -23.21 -22.17 -6.56
C LEU A 248 -23.53 -22.20 -8.06
N ILE A 249 -22.98 -21.26 -8.83
CA ILE A 249 -23.05 -21.31 -10.30
C ILE A 249 -21.85 -22.13 -10.79
N ALA A 250 -22.00 -23.44 -10.86
CA ALA A 250 -21.00 -24.34 -11.45
C ALA A 250 -21.52 -24.87 -12.81
N PRO A 251 -20.98 -24.42 -13.97
CA PRO A 251 -21.48 -24.78 -15.29
C PRO A 251 -21.25 -26.25 -15.71
N HIS A 252 -20.66 -27.10 -14.85
CA HIS A 252 -20.16 -28.43 -15.21
C HIS A 252 -20.44 -29.50 -14.13
N ILE A 253 -21.73 -29.77 -13.86
CA ILE A 253 -22.18 -30.85 -12.97
C ILE A 253 -22.67 -32.06 -13.81
N LYS A 254 -22.23 -33.26 -13.46
CA LYS A 254 -22.68 -34.55 -14.01
C LYS A 254 -23.35 -35.38 -12.92
N GLN A 255 -24.32 -36.22 -13.27
CA GLN A 255 -24.88 -37.20 -12.33
C GLN A 255 -24.20 -38.57 -12.50
N SER A 256 -23.74 -39.18 -11.39
CA SER A 256 -23.22 -40.54 -11.38
C SER A 256 -24.36 -41.57 -11.52
N GLN A 257 -24.03 -42.83 -11.83
CA GLN A 257 -25.02 -43.93 -11.86
C GLN A 257 -25.69 -44.18 -10.50
N SER A 258 -25.07 -43.76 -9.40
CA SER A 258 -25.64 -43.83 -8.04
C SER A 258 -26.51 -42.62 -7.67
N GLY A 259 -26.73 -41.67 -8.59
CA GLY A 259 -27.57 -40.49 -8.39
C GLY A 259 -26.83 -39.27 -7.85
N THR A 260 -25.53 -39.40 -7.61
CA THR A 260 -24.68 -38.37 -7.01
C THR A 260 -24.27 -37.30 -8.02
N LEU A 261 -24.41 -36.02 -7.66
CA LEU A 261 -23.91 -34.92 -8.49
C LEU A 261 -22.40 -34.73 -8.29
N LEU A 262 -21.64 -34.85 -9.38
CA LEU A 262 -20.18 -34.76 -9.43
C LEU A 262 -19.75 -33.56 -10.29
N ALA A 263 -18.66 -32.90 -9.91
CA ALA A 263 -17.96 -32.01 -10.83
C ALA A 263 -17.36 -32.84 -11.99
N GLU A 264 -17.45 -32.33 -13.21
CA GLU A 264 -17.15 -32.98 -14.50
C GLU A 264 -15.80 -33.74 -14.60
N ASN A 265 -14.85 -33.50 -13.67
CA ASN A 265 -13.52 -34.12 -13.60
C ASN A 265 -13.15 -34.73 -12.22
N SER A 266 -14.10 -34.96 -11.31
CA SER A 266 -13.79 -35.61 -10.02
C SER A 266 -13.91 -37.13 -10.11
N THR A 267 -12.85 -37.85 -9.70
CA THR A 267 -12.83 -39.31 -9.54
C THR A 267 -13.08 -39.77 -8.09
N ASN A 268 -13.23 -38.83 -7.15
CA ASN A 268 -13.47 -39.12 -5.73
C ASN A 268 -14.91 -38.74 -5.34
N GLU A 269 -15.62 -39.69 -4.72
CA GLU A 269 -17.03 -39.61 -4.32
C GLU A 269 -17.28 -38.81 -3.01
N ASN A 270 -16.53 -37.74 -2.75
CA ASN A 270 -16.83 -36.86 -1.59
C ASN A 270 -17.89 -35.82 -1.97
N SER A 271 -19.06 -36.32 -2.35
CA SER A 271 -20.14 -35.57 -2.98
C SER A 271 -21.07 -34.87 -2.01
N LEU A 272 -21.65 -33.76 -2.48
CA LEU A 272 -22.88 -33.19 -1.94
C LEU A 272 -23.97 -34.28 -1.88
N THR A 273 -24.34 -34.70 -0.67
CA THR A 273 -25.41 -35.68 -0.46
C THR A 273 -26.75 -34.98 -0.70
N VAL A 274 -27.27 -35.02 -1.93
CA VAL A 274 -28.66 -34.68 -2.17
C VAL A 274 -29.48 -35.89 -1.79
N THR A 275 -30.36 -35.76 -0.79
CA THR A 275 -31.16 -36.91 -0.35
C THR A 275 -32.20 -37.27 -1.40
N ASN A 276 -32.59 -38.54 -1.49
CA ASN A 276 -33.68 -38.98 -2.38
C ASN A 276 -34.99 -38.21 -2.13
N ALA A 277 -35.19 -37.68 -0.92
CA ALA A 277 -36.34 -36.83 -0.58
C ALA A 277 -36.27 -35.45 -1.24
N GLU A 278 -35.08 -34.84 -1.34
CA GLU A 278 -34.87 -33.56 -2.02
C GLU A 278 -34.96 -33.73 -3.53
N ILE A 279 -34.42 -34.81 -4.09
CA ILE A 279 -34.60 -35.15 -5.51
C ILE A 279 -36.09 -35.30 -5.83
N ALA A 280 -36.83 -36.09 -5.06
CA ALA A 280 -38.27 -36.29 -5.26
C ALA A 280 -39.12 -35.01 -5.14
N LYS A 281 -38.65 -34.02 -4.37
CA LYS A 281 -39.33 -32.73 -4.20
C LYS A 281 -39.24 -31.84 -5.44
N TYR A 282 -38.11 -31.89 -6.15
CA TYR A 282 -37.83 -31.01 -7.29
C TYR A 282 -37.89 -31.72 -8.65
N SER A 283 -37.92 -33.06 -8.68
CA SER A 283 -38.11 -33.84 -9.90
C SER A 283 -39.55 -33.80 -10.40
N LEU A 284 -39.68 -33.69 -11.71
CA LEU A 284 -40.94 -33.52 -12.41
C LEU A 284 -41.18 -34.72 -13.35
N LEU A 285 -42.43 -35.16 -13.45
CA LEU A 285 -42.82 -36.33 -14.24
C LEU A 285 -43.90 -35.95 -15.24
N TYR A 286 -43.72 -36.37 -16.48
CA TYR A 286 -44.75 -36.30 -17.51
C TYR A 286 -45.48 -37.64 -17.65
N MET A 287 -46.81 -37.62 -17.62
CA MET A 287 -47.67 -38.81 -17.66
C MET A 287 -48.59 -38.80 -18.88
N ALA A 288 -48.46 -39.84 -19.73
CA ALA A 288 -49.32 -40.04 -20.88
C ALA A 288 -49.79 -41.50 -21.01
N ALA A 289 -51.05 -41.69 -21.40
CA ALA A 289 -51.60 -43.00 -21.78
C ALA A 289 -51.93 -43.04 -23.27
N SER A 290 -51.81 -44.21 -23.89
CA SER A 290 -52.19 -44.41 -25.29
C SER A 290 -53.15 -45.61 -25.44
N LEU A 291 -54.16 -45.45 -26.30
CA LEU A 291 -55.16 -46.49 -26.59
C LEU A 291 -54.72 -47.45 -27.72
N THR A 292 -53.70 -47.06 -28.47
CA THR A 292 -52.90 -47.85 -29.43
C THR A 292 -51.68 -46.98 -29.78
N GLU A 293 -50.70 -47.48 -30.54
CA GLU A 293 -49.45 -46.75 -30.84
C GLU A 293 -49.63 -45.37 -31.53
N ARG A 294 -50.86 -44.98 -31.94
CA ARG A 294 -51.13 -43.75 -32.69
C ARG A 294 -51.90 -42.64 -31.96
N GLU A 295 -52.53 -42.89 -30.81
CA GLU A 295 -53.28 -41.86 -30.07
C GLU A 295 -52.79 -41.72 -28.62
N THR A 296 -52.21 -40.57 -28.30
CA THR A 296 -51.63 -40.25 -26.98
C THR A 296 -52.52 -39.27 -26.23
N VAL A 297 -52.91 -39.63 -25.01
CA VAL A 297 -53.66 -38.82 -24.06
C VAL A 297 -52.73 -38.36 -22.95
N ASN A 298 -52.44 -37.07 -22.93
CA ASN A 298 -51.59 -36.45 -21.90
C ASN A 298 -52.45 -36.12 -20.68
N PHE A 299 -52.13 -36.62 -19.49
CA PHE A 299 -52.96 -36.32 -18.30
C PHE A 299 -52.69 -34.91 -17.76
N CYS A 300 -51.42 -34.50 -17.74
CA CYS A 300 -50.94 -33.18 -17.32
C CYS A 300 -49.64 -32.83 -18.07
N ASP A 301 -49.32 -31.54 -18.16
CA ASP A 301 -48.07 -31.06 -18.77
C ASP A 301 -46.85 -31.38 -17.90
N VAL A 302 -46.99 -31.33 -16.56
CA VAL A 302 -45.95 -31.75 -15.60
C VAL A 302 -46.60 -32.08 -14.24
N ILE A 303 -46.19 -33.18 -13.59
CA ILE A 303 -46.61 -33.55 -12.24
C ILE A 303 -45.37 -33.65 -11.33
N PRO A 304 -45.33 -33.01 -10.15
CA PRO A 304 -44.24 -33.23 -9.19
C PRO A 304 -44.20 -34.70 -8.75
N ILE A 305 -43.02 -35.33 -8.71
CA ILE A 305 -42.90 -36.72 -8.22
C ILE A 305 -43.44 -36.87 -6.79
N SER A 306 -43.28 -35.84 -5.96
CA SER A 306 -43.83 -35.79 -4.61
C SER A 306 -45.36 -35.91 -4.53
N ALA A 307 -46.10 -35.64 -5.61
CA ALA A 307 -47.56 -35.81 -5.67
C ALA A 307 -47.98 -37.27 -5.96
N ILE A 308 -47.03 -38.15 -6.28
CA ILE A 308 -47.26 -39.56 -6.62
C ILE A 308 -47.18 -40.41 -5.35
N VAL A 309 -48.20 -40.27 -4.51
CA VAL A 309 -48.34 -41.05 -3.26
C VAL A 309 -49.38 -42.16 -3.43
N ALA A 310 -49.32 -43.19 -2.59
CA ALA A 310 -50.33 -44.24 -2.59
C ALA A 310 -51.73 -43.65 -2.38
N GLY A 311 -52.67 -44.00 -3.26
CA GLY A 311 -54.02 -43.45 -3.31
C GLY A 311 -54.18 -42.21 -4.18
N ALA A 312 -53.11 -41.65 -4.77
CA ALA A 312 -53.23 -40.53 -5.71
C ALA A 312 -53.97 -40.97 -6.99
N VAL A 313 -54.96 -40.17 -7.42
CA VAL A 313 -55.79 -40.44 -8.60
C VAL A 313 -55.73 -39.25 -9.55
N PHE A 314 -55.39 -39.52 -10.81
CA PHE A 314 -55.35 -38.52 -11.88
C PHE A 314 -56.36 -38.89 -12.96
N THR A 315 -57.32 -38.00 -13.20
CA THR A 315 -58.42 -38.25 -14.13
C THR A 315 -58.43 -37.24 -15.26
N LYS A 316 -58.59 -37.70 -16.51
CA LYS A 316 -58.79 -36.83 -17.67
C LYS A 316 -59.94 -37.32 -18.53
N GLN A 317 -60.78 -36.37 -18.96
CA GLN A 317 -61.86 -36.63 -19.90
C GLN A 317 -61.52 -36.12 -21.29
N ILE A 318 -61.82 -36.92 -22.30
CA ILE A 318 -61.76 -36.53 -23.70
C ILE A 318 -63.14 -36.69 -24.32
N TYR A 319 -63.57 -35.65 -25.00
CA TYR A 319 -64.84 -35.60 -25.72
C TYR A 319 -64.56 -35.84 -27.20
N THR A 320 -65.11 -36.92 -27.76
CA THR A 320 -64.99 -37.24 -29.19
C THR A 320 -66.38 -37.48 -29.77
N GLY A 321 -66.90 -36.50 -30.51
CA GLY A 321 -68.27 -36.57 -31.04
C GLY A 321 -69.30 -36.76 -29.93
N THR A 322 -70.06 -37.86 -29.96
CA THR A 322 -71.12 -38.19 -28.98
C THR A 322 -70.66 -39.02 -27.79
N ARG A 323 -69.35 -39.33 -27.65
CA ARG A 323 -68.82 -40.15 -26.55
C ARG A 323 -67.85 -39.39 -25.67
N ILE A 324 -67.91 -39.69 -24.38
CA ILE A 324 -66.94 -39.22 -23.36
C ILE A 324 -66.10 -40.42 -22.95
N TYR A 325 -64.79 -40.27 -23.04
CA TYR A 325 -63.81 -41.22 -22.51
C TYR A 325 -63.20 -40.64 -21.26
N THR A 326 -63.33 -41.34 -20.14
CA THR A 326 -62.69 -40.99 -18.87
C THR A 326 -61.51 -41.92 -18.64
N TYR A 327 -60.32 -41.32 -18.56
CA TYR A 327 -59.06 -42.00 -18.26
C TYR A 327 -58.69 -41.71 -16.82
N THR A 328 -58.36 -42.75 -16.05
CA THR A 328 -57.98 -42.65 -14.64
C THR A 328 -56.68 -43.39 -14.41
N VAL A 329 -55.67 -42.71 -13.87
CA VAL A 329 -54.44 -43.32 -13.35
C VAL A 329 -54.50 -43.28 -11.83
N THR A 330 -54.37 -44.43 -11.19
CA THR A 330 -54.34 -44.55 -9.73
C THR A 330 -53.00 -45.12 -9.30
N CYS A 331 -52.29 -44.41 -8.43
CA CYS A 331 -51.10 -44.91 -7.74
C CYS A 331 -51.57 -45.83 -6.61
N THR A 332 -51.43 -47.15 -6.75
CA THR A 332 -51.92 -48.12 -5.76
C THR A 332 -50.93 -48.36 -4.62
N SER A 333 -49.65 -48.20 -4.90
CA SER A 333 -48.53 -48.17 -3.95
C SER A 333 -47.38 -47.39 -4.59
N ALA A 334 -46.37 -46.97 -3.82
CA ALA A 334 -45.24 -46.20 -4.35
C ALA A 334 -44.63 -46.88 -5.60
N GLY A 335 -44.65 -46.17 -6.74
CA GLY A 335 -44.14 -46.66 -8.03
C GLY A 335 -45.03 -47.67 -8.78
N VAL A 336 -46.22 -48.01 -8.26
CA VAL A 336 -47.17 -48.94 -8.89
C VAL A 336 -48.43 -48.19 -9.29
N PHE A 337 -48.75 -48.26 -10.59
CA PHE A 337 -49.89 -47.57 -11.17
C PHE A 337 -50.86 -48.54 -11.79
N THR A 338 -52.15 -48.26 -11.60
CA THR A 338 -53.23 -48.90 -12.34
C THR A 338 -53.85 -47.85 -13.26
N LEU A 339 -54.20 -48.27 -14.47
CA LEU A 339 -54.76 -47.40 -15.48
C LEU A 339 -56.09 -47.98 -15.95
N THR A 340 -57.15 -47.18 -15.84
CA THR A 340 -58.49 -47.56 -16.27
C THR A 340 -59.03 -46.54 -17.25
N GLN A 341 -59.68 -47.02 -18.31
CA GLN A 341 -60.49 -46.21 -19.20
C GLN A 341 -61.91 -46.74 -19.21
N THR A 342 -62.85 -45.82 -19.12
CA THR A 342 -64.27 -46.11 -19.31
C THR A 342 -64.82 -45.17 -20.37
N ASN A 343 -65.66 -45.69 -21.26
CA ASN A 343 -66.49 -44.86 -22.12
C ASN A 343 -67.88 -44.70 -21.51
N SER A 344 -68.68 -43.76 -22.03
CA SER A 344 -70.07 -43.52 -21.61
C SER A 344 -71.03 -44.72 -21.79
N THR A 345 -70.53 -45.87 -22.27
CA THR A 345 -71.27 -47.14 -22.46
C THR A 345 -70.66 -48.33 -21.68
N GLY A 346 -69.65 -48.10 -20.83
CA GLY A 346 -69.10 -49.12 -19.91
C GLY A 346 -68.04 -50.08 -20.47
N THR A 347 -67.54 -49.90 -21.69
CA THR A 347 -66.50 -50.79 -22.26
C THR A 347 -65.10 -50.35 -21.83
N ALA A 348 -64.27 -51.29 -21.34
CA ALA A 348 -62.89 -51.06 -20.95
C ALA A 348 -61.90 -51.48 -22.05
N GLY A 349 -60.88 -50.66 -22.31
CA GLY A 349 -59.79 -50.94 -23.25
C GLY A 349 -58.45 -51.17 -22.54
N THR A 350 -57.52 -51.85 -23.21
CA THR A 350 -56.13 -52.04 -22.74
C THR A 350 -55.31 -50.80 -23.04
N LEU A 351 -54.69 -50.21 -22.02
CA LEU A 351 -53.88 -49.01 -22.14
C LEU A 351 -52.42 -49.25 -21.76
N ARG A 352 -51.51 -48.45 -22.33
CA ARG A 352 -50.10 -48.39 -21.91
C ARG A 352 -49.81 -47.02 -21.30
N LEU A 353 -49.28 -47.01 -20.08
CA LEU A 353 -48.77 -45.82 -19.41
C LEU A 353 -47.29 -45.64 -19.76
N LYS A 354 -46.90 -44.43 -20.19
CA LYS A 354 -45.50 -44.03 -20.32
C LYS A 354 -45.21 -42.90 -19.34
N LEU A 355 -44.09 -43.03 -18.63
CA LEU A 355 -43.60 -42.07 -17.66
C LEU A 355 -42.26 -41.51 -18.17
N TYR A 356 -42.14 -40.19 -18.23
CA TYR A 356 -40.90 -39.52 -18.59
C TYR A 356 -40.45 -38.66 -17.41
N VAL A 357 -39.26 -38.95 -16.89
CA VAL A 357 -38.61 -38.16 -15.84
C VAL A 357 -37.94 -36.96 -16.51
N ILE A 358 -38.22 -35.76 -16.01
CA ILE A 358 -37.71 -34.47 -16.53
C ILE A 358 -36.85 -33.81 -15.45
#